data_AF-A0A2K2D0Y7-F1
#
_entry.id   AF-A0A2K2D0Y7-F1
#
_cell.length_a   1.000
_cell.length_b   1.000
_cell.length_c   1.000
_cell.angle_alpha   90.00
_cell.angle_beta   90.00
_cell.angle_gamma   90.00
#
_symmetry.space_group_name_H-M   'P 1'
#
loop_
_entity.id
_entity.type
_entity.pdbx_description
1 polymer ?
#
loop_
_entity_poly.entity_id
_entity_poly.type
_entity_poly.pdbx_seq_one_letter_code
_entity_poly.pdbx_strand_id
1 'polypeptide(L)'
;MRQLNILELFLDCITEPNERLIEFGIGGICNSCVDPANASVITQCGGIPLVVQCLSSPVRNTVNYALGALYYLCNPSTKKEILRPDVLRVIGDYATVGAVNSSFNNLANTFLDKHVNP
;
A
#
# COMPACT_ATOMS: atom_id res chain seq x y z
N MET A 1 25.67 0.38 16.85
CA MET A 1 24.27 0.04 17.16
C MET A 1 23.43 0.36 15.95
N ARG A 2 22.69 -0.60 15.36
CA ARG A 2 21.66 -0.27 14.38
C ARG A 2 20.52 0.40 15.16
N GLN A 3 20.24 1.68 14.94
CA GLN A 3 18.92 2.21 15.28
C GLN A 3 17.93 1.41 14.43
N LEU A 4 17.19 0.48 15.03
CA LEU A 4 16.10 -0.17 14.31
C LEU A 4 15.06 0.91 14.05
N ASN A 5 14.98 1.37 12.80
CA ASN A 5 13.87 2.17 12.34
C ASN A 5 12.68 1.22 12.16
N ILE A 6 11.61 1.44 12.92
CA ILE A 6 10.44 0.56 12.91
C ILE A 6 9.82 0.45 11.50
N LEU A 7 9.97 1.49 10.68
CA LEU A 7 9.50 1.50 9.30
C LEU A 7 10.32 0.53 8.43
N GLU A 8 11.65 0.49 8.60
CA GLU A 8 12.51 -0.46 7.90
C GLU A 8 12.19 -1.90 8.34
N LEU A 9 11.93 -2.12 9.63
CA LEU A 9 11.49 -3.44 10.14
C LEU A 9 10.18 -3.89 9.47
N PHE A 10 9.20 -2.99 9.28
CA PHE A 10 7.97 -3.33 8.57
C PHE A 10 8.22 -3.65 7.10
N LEU A 11 9.14 -2.94 6.43
CA LEU A 11 9.52 -3.24 5.06
C LEU A 11 10.22 -4.61 4.95
N ASP A 12 11.14 -4.92 5.88
CA ASP A 12 11.80 -6.23 5.95
C ASP A 12 10.74 -7.34 6.09
N CYS A 13 9.75 -7.16 6.97
CA CYS A 13 8.67 -8.11 7.16
C CYS A 13 7.83 -8.38 5.90
N ILE A 14 7.67 -7.39 5.00
CA ILE A 14 6.98 -7.55 3.71
C ILE A 14 7.78 -8.43 2.74
N THR A 15 9.09 -8.51 2.89
CA THR A 15 9.95 -9.34 2.01
C THR A 15 10.03 -10.80 2.44
N GLU A 16 9.56 -11.12 3.64
CA GLU A 16 9.56 -12.48 4.17
C GLU A 16 8.52 -13.37 3.47
N PRO A 17 8.76 -14.69 3.34
CA PRO A 17 7.80 -15.61 2.72
C PRO A 17 6.57 -15.90 3.60
N ASN A 18 6.60 -15.49 4.88
CA ASN A 18 5.54 -15.78 5.83
C ASN A 18 4.40 -14.77 5.70
N GLU A 19 3.23 -15.22 5.28
CA GLU A 19 2.03 -14.38 5.10
C GLU A 19 1.66 -13.54 6.32
N ARG A 20 1.89 -14.03 7.54
CA ARG A 20 1.61 -13.26 8.77
C ARG A 20 2.61 -12.13 8.98
N LEU A 21 3.87 -12.33 8.60
CA LEU A 21 4.88 -11.26 8.64
C LEU A 21 4.60 -10.23 7.56
N ILE A 22 4.20 -10.66 6.36
CA ILE A 22 3.79 -9.74 5.29
C ILE A 22 2.61 -8.89 5.75
N GLU A 23 1.54 -9.53 6.26
CA GLU A 23 0.35 -8.84 6.77
C GLU A 23 0.70 -7.85 7.90
N PHE A 24 1.56 -8.27 8.83
CA PHE A 24 2.06 -7.42 9.90
C PHE A 24 2.83 -6.21 9.37
N GLY A 25 3.76 -6.43 8.44
CA GLY A 25 4.58 -5.38 7.85
C GLY A 25 3.73 -4.36 7.11
N ILE A 26 2.85 -4.80 6.21
CA ILE A 26 1.99 -3.87 5.46
C ILE A 26 0.96 -3.16 6.34
N GLY A 27 0.46 -3.83 7.39
CA GLY A 27 -0.42 -3.21 8.38
C GLY A 27 0.28 -2.10 9.14
N GLY A 28 1.54 -2.32 9.54
CA GLY A 28 2.40 -1.30 10.13
C GLY A 28 2.61 -0.10 9.20
N ILE A 29 3.00 -0.36 7.95
CA ILE A 29 3.18 0.68 6.92
C ILE A 29 1.90 1.48 6.72
N CYS A 30 0.75 0.81 6.55
CA CYS A 30 -0.55 1.46 6.34
C CYS A 30 -0.90 2.41 7.50
N ASN A 31 -0.67 1.98 8.74
CA ASN A 31 -0.97 2.81 9.91
C ASN A 31 0.03 3.95 10.10
N SER A 32 1.29 3.78 9.70
CA SER A 32 2.34 4.79 9.87
C SER A 32 2.36 5.85 8.77
N CYS A 33 2.01 5.52 7.53
CA CYS A 33 2.14 6.40 6.38
C CYS A 33 1.11 7.54 6.31
N VAL A 34 0.14 7.58 7.24
CA VAL A 34 -0.73 8.75 7.45
C VAL A 34 0.08 9.99 7.88
N ASP A 35 1.21 9.78 8.56
CA ASP A 35 2.18 10.84 8.87
C ASP A 35 3.10 11.07 7.64
N PRO A 36 3.13 12.28 7.07
CA PRO A 36 3.99 12.61 5.93
C PRO A 36 5.48 12.35 6.17
N ALA A 37 5.98 12.49 7.40
CA ALA A 37 7.38 12.21 7.72
C ALA A 37 7.69 10.72 7.55
N ASN A 38 6.80 9.86 8.06
CA ASN A 38 6.91 8.41 7.88
C ASN A 38 6.74 8.01 6.41
N ALA A 39 5.78 8.60 5.70
CA ALA A 39 5.57 8.36 4.27
C ALA A 39 6.83 8.69 3.45
N SER A 40 7.54 9.78 3.81
CA SER A 40 8.81 10.14 3.18
C SER A 40 9.89 9.08 3.44
N VAL A 41 10.04 8.62 4.68
CA VAL A 41 11.02 7.57 5.03
C VAL A 41 10.69 6.27 4.29
N ILE A 42 9.43 5.82 4.32
CA ILE A 42 8.98 4.61 3.61
C ILE A 42 9.31 4.70 2.12
N THR A 43 9.07 5.86 1.49
CA THR A 43 9.40 6.09 0.09
C THR A 43 10.90 6.02 -0.17
N GLN A 44 11.71 6.67 0.68
CA GLN A 44 13.17 6.69 0.57
C GLN A 44 13.80 5.30 0.75
N CYS A 45 13.18 4.46 1.59
CA CYS A 45 13.58 3.07 1.79
C CYS A 45 13.09 2.11 0.69
N GLY A 46 12.50 2.62 -0.41
CA GLY A 46 12.02 1.77 -1.50
C GLY A 46 10.74 1.00 -1.16
N GLY A 47 9.88 1.55 -0.31
CA GLY A 47 8.65 0.90 0.12
C GLY A 47 7.55 0.82 -0.96
N ILE A 48 7.57 1.68 -1.99
CA ILE A 48 6.48 1.72 -2.99
C ILE A 48 6.32 0.38 -3.75
N PRO A 49 7.38 -0.21 -4.34
CA PRO A 49 7.27 -1.53 -4.98
C PRO A 49 6.77 -2.61 -4.02
N LEU A 50 7.19 -2.54 -2.74
CA LEU A 50 6.81 -3.51 -1.70
C LEU A 50 5.33 -3.39 -1.30
N VAL A 51 4.77 -2.18 -1.32
CA VAL A 51 3.33 -1.96 -1.10
C VAL A 51 2.53 -2.41 -2.34
N VAL A 52 3.02 -2.13 -3.54
CA VAL A 52 2.33 -2.50 -4.79
C VAL A 52 2.24 -4.02 -4.95
N GLN A 53 3.31 -4.78 -4.65
CA GLN A 53 3.24 -6.25 -4.71
C GLN A 53 2.19 -6.84 -3.76
N CYS A 54 1.94 -6.20 -2.61
CA CYS A 54 0.94 -6.65 -1.64
C CYS A 54 -0.49 -6.59 -2.18
N LEU A 55 -0.75 -5.84 -3.25
CA LEU A 55 -2.03 -5.88 -3.96
C LEU A 55 -2.32 -7.25 -4.58
N SER A 56 -1.30 -8.06 -4.89
CA SER A 56 -1.50 -9.41 -5.47
C SER A 56 -1.57 -10.53 -4.41
N SER A 57 -1.61 -10.17 -3.12
CA SER A 57 -1.60 -11.15 -2.03
C SER A 57 -2.91 -11.97 -2.00
N PRO A 58 -2.85 -13.28 -1.70
CA PRO A 58 -4.04 -14.07 -1.40
C PRO A 58 -4.69 -13.68 -0.05
N VAL A 59 -3.96 -12.97 0.81
CA VAL A 59 -4.44 -12.55 2.13
C VAL A 59 -5.24 -11.26 2.00
N ARG A 60 -6.54 -11.35 2.31
CA ARG A 60 -7.47 -10.23 2.18
C ARG A 60 -7.01 -8.97 2.92
N ASN A 61 -6.50 -9.11 4.14
CA ASN A 61 -6.06 -7.96 4.94
C ASN A 61 -4.82 -7.28 4.34
N THR A 62 -3.86 -8.05 3.82
CA THR A 62 -2.68 -7.54 3.13
C THR A 62 -3.06 -6.62 1.97
N VAL A 63 -4.05 -7.02 1.16
CA VAL A 63 -4.56 -6.21 0.05
C VAL A 63 -5.26 -4.93 0.57
N ASN A 64 -6.09 -5.03 1.63
CA ASN A 64 -6.74 -3.85 2.22
C ASN A 64 -5.72 -2.83 2.74
N TYR A 65 -4.71 -3.29 3.46
CA TYR A 65 -3.64 -2.43 3.98
C TYR A 65 -2.80 -1.83 2.85
N ALA A 66 -2.54 -2.58 1.77
CA ALA A 66 -1.85 -2.05 0.60
C ALA A 66 -2.65 -0.93 -0.08
N LEU A 67 -3.95 -1.12 -0.33
CA LEU A 67 -4.82 -0.07 -0.89
C LEU A 67 -4.85 1.17 0.01
N GLY A 68 -5.00 0.98 1.33
CA GLY A 68 -4.97 2.06 2.30
C GLY A 68 -3.62 2.80 2.35
N ALA A 69 -2.51 2.06 2.30
CA ALA A 69 -1.17 2.66 2.27
C ALA A 69 -0.96 3.49 0.99
N LEU A 70 -1.34 2.97 -0.18
CA LEU A 70 -1.21 3.71 -1.45
C LEU A 70 -2.01 5.01 -1.46
N TYR A 71 -3.16 5.06 -0.80
CA TYR A 71 -3.96 6.28 -0.66
C TYR A 71 -3.19 7.43 0.00
N TYR A 72 -2.36 7.14 1.01
CA TYR A 72 -1.52 8.14 1.69
C TYR A 72 -0.15 8.33 1.02
N LEU A 73 0.44 7.25 0.50
CA LEU A 73 1.76 7.28 -0.13
C LEU A 73 1.73 7.95 -1.51
N CYS A 74 0.59 8.02 -2.19
CA CYS A 74 0.45 8.72 -3.46
C CYS A 74 0.49 10.24 -3.27
N ASN A 75 1.57 10.86 -3.76
CA ASN A 75 1.84 12.29 -3.68
C ASN A 75 2.66 12.74 -4.91
N PRO A 76 2.94 14.05 -5.09
CA PRO A 76 3.65 14.53 -6.28
C PRO A 76 4.98 13.83 -6.60
N SER A 77 5.70 13.34 -5.59
CA SER A 77 6.99 12.67 -5.72
C SER A 77 6.86 11.20 -6.12
N THR A 78 5.80 10.52 -5.66
CA THR A 78 5.58 9.07 -5.87
C THR A 78 4.58 8.75 -6.97
N LYS A 79 3.80 9.74 -7.43
CA LYS A 79 2.71 9.54 -8.40
C LYS A 79 3.13 8.81 -9.67
N LYS A 80 4.35 9.05 -10.18
CA LYS A 80 4.84 8.42 -11.41
C LYS A 80 4.99 6.90 -11.26
N GLU A 81 5.27 6.45 -10.05
CA GLU A 81 5.45 5.03 -9.74
C GLU A 81 4.13 4.37 -9.34
N ILE A 82 3.32 5.05 -8.53
CA ILE A 82 2.03 4.51 -8.04
C ILE A 82 0.95 4.52 -9.13
N LEU A 83 0.92 5.55 -9.99
CA LEU A 83 -0.11 5.69 -11.04
C LEU A 83 0.33 5.07 -12.37
N ARG A 84 1.19 4.05 -12.33
CA ARG A 84 1.53 3.29 -13.54
C ARG A 84 0.30 2.54 -14.06
N PRO A 85 0.17 2.33 -15.38
CA PRO A 85 -0.99 1.68 -15.97
C PRO A 85 -1.31 0.29 -15.38
N ASP A 86 -0.28 -0.49 -15.06
CA ASP A 86 -0.43 -1.82 -14.48
C ASP A 86 -0.97 -1.79 -13.05
N VAL A 87 -0.52 -0.83 -12.23
CA VAL A 87 -1.02 -0.63 -10.86
C VAL A 87 -2.46 -0.11 -10.87
N LEU A 88 -2.75 0.88 -11.74
CA LEU A 88 -4.09 1.42 -11.90
C LEU A 88 -5.10 0.38 -12.37
N ARG A 89 -4.68 -0.54 -13.26
CA ARG A 89 -5.53 -1.65 -13.67
C ARG A 89 -5.93 -2.52 -12.49
N VAL A 90 -4.98 -2.92 -11.64
CA VAL A 90 -5.26 -3.75 -10.45
C VAL A 90 -6.19 -3.03 -9.47
N ILE A 91 -5.96 -1.74 -9.21
CA ILE A 91 -6.85 -0.94 -8.35
C ILE A 91 -8.25 -0.80 -8.97
N GLY A 92 -8.33 -0.57 -10.28
CA GLY A 92 -9.59 -0.52 -11.03
C GLY A 92 -10.35 -1.84 -10.96
N ASP A 93 -9.66 -2.98 -11.08
CA ASP A 93 -10.26 -4.29 -10.92
C ASP A 93 -10.91 -4.39 -9.52
N TYR A 94 -10.22 -4.00 -8.44
CA TYR A 94 -10.79 -3.95 -7.09
C TYR A 94 -11.99 -3.00 -6.93
N ALA A 95 -11.99 -1.87 -7.63
CA ALA A 95 -13.10 -0.91 -7.64
C ALA A 95 -14.37 -1.45 -8.33
N THR A 96 -14.24 -2.48 -9.19
CA THR A 96 -15.36 -3.11 -9.89
C THR A 96 -15.85 -4.41 -9.26
N VAL A 97 -15.08 -5.00 -8.33
CA VAL A 97 -15.51 -6.15 -7.53
C VAL A 97 -16.61 -5.69 -6.58
N GLY A 98 -17.87 -5.67 -7.05
CA GLY A 98 -19.05 -5.27 -6.27
C GLY A 98 -19.32 -6.21 -5.08
N ALA A 99 -20.09 -5.71 -4.10
CA ALA A 99 -20.74 -6.28 -2.89
C ALA A 99 -20.11 -7.46 -2.10
N VAL A 100 -19.42 -8.41 -2.73
CA VAL A 100 -18.80 -9.59 -2.12
C VAL A 100 -17.58 -9.21 -1.26
N ASN A 101 -16.89 -8.10 -1.58
CA ASN A 101 -15.78 -7.54 -0.79
C ASN A 101 -15.86 -6.00 -0.71
N SER A 102 -16.83 -5.49 0.05
CA SER A 102 -17.09 -4.04 0.19
C SER A 102 -15.88 -3.20 0.60
N SER A 103 -14.91 -3.75 1.35
CA SER A 103 -13.73 -2.99 1.79
C SER A 103 -12.76 -2.67 0.64
N PHE A 104 -12.49 -3.63 -0.25
CA PHE A 104 -11.63 -3.40 -1.42
C PHE A 104 -12.24 -2.36 -2.35
N ASN A 105 -13.52 -2.52 -2.63
CA ASN A 105 -14.28 -1.64 -3.50
C ASN A 105 -14.22 -0.19 -3.00
N ASN A 106 -14.51 0.02 -1.72
CA ASN A 106 -14.53 1.36 -1.13
C ASN A 106 -13.13 2.00 -1.13
N LEU A 107 -12.09 1.27 -0.72
CA LEU A 107 -10.73 1.80 -0.67
C LEU A 107 -10.19 2.11 -2.07
N ALA A 108 -10.43 1.23 -3.04
CA ALA A 108 -10.01 1.42 -4.41
C ALA A 108 -10.71 2.63 -5.05
N ASN A 109 -12.03 2.76 -4.90
CA ASN A 109 -12.76 3.94 -5.40
C ASN A 109 -12.26 5.22 -4.72
N THR A 110 -12.09 5.22 -3.39
CA THR A 110 -11.56 6.38 -2.66
C THR A 110 -10.15 6.78 -3.14
N PHE A 111 -9.30 5.81 -3.48
CA PHE A 111 -7.99 6.07 -4.09
C PHE A 111 -8.13 6.73 -5.47
N LEU A 112 -8.97 6.16 -6.35
CA LEU A 112 -9.15 6.64 -7.71
C LEU A 112 -9.76 8.04 -7.74
N ASP A 113 -10.78 8.30 -6.93
CA ASP A 113 -11.41 9.61 -6.82
C ASP A 113 -10.41 10.68 -6.39
N LYS A 114 -9.54 10.38 -5.41
CA LYS A 114 -8.56 11.37 -4.94
C LYS A 114 -7.41 11.63 -5.91
N HIS A 115 -6.90 10.59 -6.57
CA HIS A 115 -5.60 10.66 -7.27
C HIS A 115 -5.70 10.59 -8.80
N VAL A 116 -6.83 10.15 -9.34
CA VAL A 116 -7.04 9.98 -10.79
C VAL A 116 -8.19 10.85 -11.30
N ASN A 117 -9.30 10.93 -10.56
CA ASN A 117 -10.49 11.71 -10.92
C ASN A 117 -10.83 12.83 -9.89
N PRO A 118 -9.87 13.70 -9.54
CA PRO A 118 -10.05 14.70 -8.48
C PRO A 118 -11.07 15.80 -8.80
#